data_AF-A0A3N9N8N2-F1
#
_entry.id   AF-A0A3N9N8N2-F1
#
_cell.length_a   1.000
_cell.length_b   1.000
_cell.length_c   1.000
_cell.angle_alpha   90.00
_cell.angle_beta   90.00
_cell.angle_gamma   90.00
#
_symmetry.space_group_name_H-M   'P 1'
#
loop_
_entity.id
_entity.type
_entity.pdbx_description
1 polymer ?
#
loop_
_entity_poly.entity_id
_entity_poly.type
_entity_poly.pdbx_seq_one_letter_code
_entity_poly.pdbx_strand_id
1 'polypeptide(L)' 'GRNPDWVARPFFAKYNPHAIWISDLEPTFGDRFFFEEEDQSMFHEDYHQDDPESFE' A
#
# COMPACT_ATOMS: atom_id res chain seq x y z
N GLY A 1 2.23 -3.63 -16.74
CA GLY A 1 3.57 -4.03 -16.26
C GLY A 1 3.87 -3.28 -14.98
N ARG A 2 4.77 -3.75 -14.12
CA ARG A 2 5.14 -3.05 -12.87
C ARG A 2 5.88 -1.75 -13.18
N ASN A 3 5.69 -0.71 -12.36
CA ASN A 3 6.37 0.57 -12.55
C ASN A 3 7.88 0.43 -12.27
N PRO A 4 8.78 0.70 -13.25
CA PRO A 4 10.22 0.63 -13.05
C PRO A 4 10.76 1.63 -12.01
N ASP A 5 10.06 2.74 -11.78
CA ASP A 5 10.47 3.79 -10.84
C ASP A 5 10.35 3.35 -9.37
N TRP A 6 9.66 2.25 -9.10
CA TRP A 6 9.53 1.68 -7.76
C TRP A 6 10.73 0.83 -7.36
N VAL A 7 11.58 0.45 -8.31
CA VAL A 7 12.73 -0.44 -8.06
C VAL A 7 13.76 0.28 -7.20
N ALA A 8 14.22 -0.39 -6.14
CA ALA A 8 15.23 0.10 -5.20
C ALA A 8 14.87 1.42 -4.48
N ARG A 9 13.59 1.79 -4.46
CA ARG A 9 13.11 2.97 -3.72
C ARG A 9 12.76 2.57 -2.28
N PRO A 10 13.50 3.04 -1.26
CA PRO A 10 13.23 2.70 0.13
C PRO A 10 11.95 3.39 0.64
N PHE A 11 11.26 2.74 1.57
CA PHE A 11 10.14 3.29 2.33
C PHE A 11 10.26 2.89 3.81
N PHE A 12 9.55 3.60 4.68
CA PHE A 12 9.55 3.35 6.13
C PHE A 12 8.14 3.02 6.59
N ALA A 13 8.02 1.90 7.30
CA ALA A 13 6.78 1.45 7.91
C ALA A 13 6.85 1.54 9.43
N LYS A 14 5.71 1.83 10.07
CA LYS A 14 5.58 1.72 11.52
C LYS A 14 5.92 0.29 11.96
N TYR A 15 6.55 0.17 13.11
CA TYR A 15 6.80 -1.14 13.69
C TYR A 15 5.48 -1.79 14.11
N ASN A 16 5.16 -2.95 13.54
CA ASN A 16 4.01 -3.77 13.91
C ASN A 16 4.50 -5.21 14.18
N PRO A 17 4.45 -5.71 15.43
CA PRO A 17 4.91 -7.06 15.76
C PRO A 17 4.05 -8.18 15.16
N HIS A 18 2.86 -7.85 14.63
CA HIS A 18 1.94 -8.78 14.01
C HIS A 18 1.94 -8.71 12.47
N ALA A 19 2.68 -7.78 11.86
CA ALA A 19 2.73 -7.66 10.41
C ALA A 19 3.49 -8.83 9.78
N ILE A 20 2.87 -9.47 8.79
CA ILE A 20 3.44 -10.61 8.04
C ILE A 20 3.57 -10.23 6.56
N TRP A 21 2.61 -9.48 6.04
CA TRP A 21 2.51 -9.09 4.64
C TRP A 21 2.70 -7.58 4.44
N ILE A 22 3.02 -7.17 3.22
CA ILE A 22 3.21 -5.75 2.88
C ILE A 22 1.94 -4.91 3.08
N SER A 23 0.77 -5.54 2.94
CA SER A 23 -0.54 -4.96 3.22
C SER A 23 -0.79 -4.68 4.71
N ASP A 24 -0.03 -5.32 5.61
CA ASP A 24 -0.16 -5.12 7.06
C ASP A 24 0.69 -3.92 7.55
N LEU A 25 1.42 -3.28 6.64
CA LEU A 25 2.32 -2.18 6.94
C LEU A 25 1.58 -0.85 6.83
N GLU A 26 1.91 0.07 7.73
CA GLU A 26 1.47 1.46 7.67
C GLU A 26 2.65 2.40 7.53
N PRO A 27 2.53 3.51 6.79
CA PRO A 27 3.62 4.47 6.63
C PRO A 27 3.98 5.12 7.97
N THR A 28 5.29 5.27 8.22
CA THR A 28 5.77 5.99 9.43
C THR A 28 5.51 7.50 9.31
N PHE A 29 5.53 8.03 8.10
CA PHE A 29 5.36 9.44 7.79
C PHE A 29 4.23 9.64 6.78
N GLY A 30 3.43 10.69 6.96
CA GLY A 30 2.31 10.99 6.07
C GLY A 30 1.19 9.95 6.17
N ASP A 31 0.30 9.98 5.17
CA ASP A 31 -0.94 9.21 5.20
C ASP A 31 -0.88 7.94 4.31
N ARG A 32 0.13 7.82 3.42
CA ARG A 32 0.17 6.81 2.34
C ARG A 32 1.59 6.40 1.97
N PHE A 33 1.77 5.22 1.39
CA PHE A 33 3.03 4.88 0.71
C PHE A 33 3.08 5.47 -0.71
N PHE A 34 4.29 5.69 -1.22
CA PHE A 34 4.49 6.27 -2.56
C PHE A 34 3.91 5.43 -3.71
N PHE A 35 3.70 4.13 -3.47
CA PHE A 35 3.16 3.19 -4.47
C PHE A 35 1.64 3.11 -4.45
N GLU A 36 0.97 3.63 -3.41
CA GLU A 36 -0.50 3.57 -3.28
C GLU A 36 -1.20 4.66 -4.09
N GLU A 37 -0.55 5.81 -4.31
CA GLU A 37 -1.12 6.92 -5.09
C GLU A 37 -1.30 6.57 -6.56
N GLU A 38 -0.31 5.92 -7.17
CA GLU A 38 -0.38 5.50 -8.57
C GLU A 38 -1.39 4.35 -8.77
N ASP A 39 -1.56 3.49 -7.78
CA ASP A 39 -2.51 2.38 -7.81
C ASP A 39 -3.97 2.88 -7.85
N GLN A 40 -4.31 3.83 -6.97
CA GLN A 40 -5.64 4.47 -6.93
C GLN A 40 -5.97 5.26 -8.22
N SER A 41 -4.95 5.77 -8.91
CA SER A 41 -5.16 6.56 -10.14
C SER A 41 -5.43 5.71 -11.38
N MET A 42 -4.94 4.46 -11.40
CA MET A 42 -5.09 3.55 -12.55
C MET A 42 -6.30 2.62 -12.42
N PHE A 43 -6.77 2.36 -11.20
CA PHE A 43 -7.95 1.54 -10.94
C PHE A 43 -8.93 2.37 -10.13
N HIS A 44 -10.03 2.78 -10.76
CA HIS A 44 -11.15 3.50 -10.14
C HIS A 44 -11.96 2.54 -9.23
N GLU A 45 -11.28 1.88 -8.30
CA GLU A 45 -11.88 1.00 -7.31
C GLU A 45 -11.50 1.59 -5.94
N ASP A 46 -12.51 2.09 -5.22
CA ASP A 46 -12.38 2.48 -3.82
C ASP A 46 -12.06 1.21 -3.00
N TYR A 47 -10.79 0.82 -2.96
CA TYR A 47 -10.31 -0.18 -2.02
C TYR A 47 -10.37 0.42 -0.61
N HIS A 48 -11.55 0.30 0.00
CA HIS A 48 -11.68 0.44 1.44
C HIS A 48 -10.96 -0.74 2.09
N GLN A 49 -9.82 -0.47 2.72
CA GLN A 49 -9.02 -1.49 3.43
C GLN A 49 -9.80 -2.22 4.54
N ASP A 50 -10.90 -1.63 5.01
CA ASP A 50 -11.81 -2.21 6.00
C ASP A 50 -12.99 -2.98 5.38
N ASP A 51 -13.05 -3.14 4.04
CA ASP A 51 -14.13 -3.85 3.37
C ASP A 51 -13.87 -5.36 3.31
N PRO A 52 -14.59 -6.18 4.11
CA PRO A 52 -14.42 -7.63 4.09
C PRO A 52 -14.85 -8.29 2.77
N GLU A 53 -15.54 -7.57 1.86
CA GLU A 53 -15.98 -8.10 0.56
C GLU A 53 -15.00 -7.85 -0.59
N SER A 54 -13.83 -7.26 -0.34
CA SER A 54 -12.81 -7.00 -1.37
C SER A 54 -12.23 -8.27 -2.05
N PHE A 55 -12.62 -9.48 -1.64
CA PHE A 55 -12.07 -10.75 -2.11
C PHE A 55 -13.07 -11.70 -2.79
N GLU A 56 -14.32 -11.29 -3.05
CA GLU A 56 -15.26 -12.04 -3.91
C GLU A 56 -15.19 -11.64 -5.39
#